data_AF-A0A7W1WV82-F1
#
_entry.id   AF-A0A7W1WV82-F1
#
_cell.length_a   1.000
_cell.length_b   1.000
_cell.length_c   1.000
_cell.angle_alpha   90.00
_cell.angle_beta   90.00
_cell.angle_gamma   90.00
#
_symmetry.space_group_name_H-M   'P 1'
#
loop_
_entity.id
_entity.type
_entity.pdbx_description
1 polymer ?
#
loop_
_entity_poly.entity_id
_entity_poly.type
_entity_poly.pdbx_seq_one_letter_code
_entity_poly.pdbx_strand_id
1 'polypeptide(L)' 'CSCCGHKKINLSLSERMFRCEQYGCERDRDLNAAVNLAKADEYAVLT' A
#
# COMPACT_ATOMS: atom_id res chain seq x y z
N CYS A 1 0.56 -3.66 -2.35
CA CYS A 1 0.19 -3.06 -3.65
C CYS A 1 -1.29 -3.31 -3.77
N SER A 2 -2.05 -2.25 -3.97
CA SER A 2 -3.51 -2.32 -4.14
C SER A 2 -3.97 -3.08 -5.39
N CYS A 3 -3.05 -3.43 -6.29
CA CYS A 3 -3.31 -4.22 -7.50
C CYS A 3 -3.08 -5.72 -7.33
N CYS A 4 -2.07 -6.15 -6.55
CA CYS A 4 -1.67 -7.56 -6.48
C CYS A 4 -1.49 -8.12 -5.05
N GLY A 5 -1.71 -7.31 -4.01
CA GLY A 5 -1.57 -7.76 -2.61
C GLY A 5 -0.13 -7.77 -2.07
N HIS A 6 0.90 -7.69 -2.91
CA HIS A 6 2.30 -7.70 -2.45
C HIS A 6 2.60 -6.61 -1.40
N LYS A 7 3.10 -6.99 -0.23
CA LYS A 7 3.46 -6.08 0.86
C LYS A 7 4.93 -5.66 0.73
N LYS A 8 5.16 -4.38 0.46
CA LYS A 8 6.50 -3.77 0.53
C LYS A 8 6.81 -3.47 2.00
N ILE A 9 7.77 -4.19 2.59
CA ILE A 9 8.08 -4.12 4.03
C ILE A 9 8.79 -2.81 4.38
N ASN A 10 9.77 -2.42 3.56
CA ASN A 10 10.54 -1.19 3.73
C ASN A 10 10.00 -0.12 2.79
N LEU A 11 9.18 0.78 3.33
CA LEU A 11 8.65 1.92 2.60
C LEU A 11 8.59 3.12 3.55
N SER A 12 9.47 4.09 3.30
CA SER A 12 9.62 5.27 4.14
C SER A 12 8.56 6.34 3.86
N LEU A 13 8.40 7.28 4.80
CA LEU A 13 7.49 8.43 4.62
C LEU A 13 7.98 9.45 3.58
N SER A 14 9.30 9.50 3.32
CA SER A 14 9.88 10.33 2.28
C SER A 14 9.68 9.74 0.88
N GLU A 15 9.49 8.42 0.75
CA GLU A 15 9.05 7.78 -0.49
C GLU A 15 7.56 8.11 -0.74
N ARG A 16 7.32 9.19 -1.50
CA ARG A 16 5.97 9.63 -1.87
C ARG A 16 5.32 8.75 -2.94
N MET A 17 6.12 8.08 -3.77
CA MET A 17 5.65 7.16 -4.80
C MET A 17 5.82 5.72 -4.33
N PHE A 18 4.73 4.96 -4.37
CA PHE A 18 4.76 3.52 -4.22
C PHE A 18 5.02 2.86 -5.58
N ARG A 19 6.06 2.04 -5.67
CA ARG A 19 6.33 1.13 -6.80
C ARG A 19 6.32 -0.31 -6.31
N CYS A 20 5.52 -1.16 -6.96
CA CYS A 20 5.47 -2.58 -6.65
C CYS A 20 6.55 -3.36 -7.38
N GLU A 21 7.35 -4.11 -6.63
CA GLU A 21 8.44 -4.93 -7.14
C GLU A 21 7.96 -6.20 -7.87
N GLN A 22 6.73 -6.66 -7.60
CA GLN A 22 6.17 -7.86 -8.25
C GLN A 22 5.35 -7.57 -9.51
N TYR A 23 4.54 -6.50 -9.50
CA TYR A 23 3.59 -6.20 -10.58
C TYR A 23 3.95 -4.94 -11.36
N GLY A 24 4.88 -4.11 -10.88
CA GLY A 24 5.23 -2.84 -11.50
C GLY A 24 4.20 -1.71 -11.29
N CYS A 25 3.17 -1.92 -10.45
CA CYS A 25 2.18 -0.88 -10.13
C CYS A 25 2.88 0.37 -9.54
N GLU A 26 2.68 1.54 -10.12
CA GLU A 26 3.26 2.81 -9.65
C GLU A 26 2.18 3.88 -9.44
N ARG A 27 2.14 4.47 -8.25
CA ARG A 27 1.20 5.55 -7.87
C ARG A 27 1.63 6.21 -6.55
N ASP A 28 0.98 7.32 -6.20
CA ASP A 28 1.15 7.92 -4.87
C ASP A 28 0.95 6.89 -3.75
N ARG A 29 1.86 6.92 -2.76
CA ARG A 29 1.89 5.97 -1.66
C ARG A 29 0.61 6.01 -0.83
N ASP A 30 0.14 7.20 -0.51
CA ASP A 30 -0.99 7.41 0.39
C ASP A 30 -2.28 6.98 -0.31
N LEU A 31 -2.40 7.25 -1.61
CA LEU A 31 -3.47 6.69 -2.44
C LEU A 31 -3.43 5.15 -2.46
N ASN A 32 -2.26 4.53 -2.64
CA ASN A 32 -2.14 3.07 -2.60
C ASN A 32 -2.53 2.49 -1.23
N ALA A 33 -2.18 3.16 -0.14
CA ALA A 33 -2.55 2.76 1.22
C ALA A 33 -4.06 2.89 1.45
N ALA A 34 -4.67 4.02 1.07
CA ALA A 34 -6.10 4.26 1.18
C ALA A 34 -6.92 3.21 0.42
N VAL A 35 -6.49 2.82 -0.78
CA VAL A 35 -7.15 1.75 -1.55
C VAL A 35 -6.99 0.39 -0.85
N ASN A 36 -5.85 0.10 -0.22
CA ASN A 36 -5.73 -1.14 0.57
C ASN A 36 -6.70 -1.14 1.75
N LEU A 37 -6.84 -0.02 2.47
CA LEU A 37 -7.78 0.11 3.59
C LEU A 37 -9.23 -0.05 3.13
N ALA A 38 -9.61 0.57 2.00
CA ALA A 38 -10.95 0.45 1.43
C ALA A 38 -11.29 -0.99 0.96
N LYS A 39 -10.27 -1.82 0.71
CA LYS A 39 -10.40 -3.22 0.30
C LYS A 39 -10.18 -4.21 1.45
N ALA A 40 -9.88 -3.74 2.65
CA ALA A 40 -9.60 -4.62 3.78
C ALA A 40 -10.92 -5.11 4.38
N ASP A 41 -11.10 -6.43 4.45
CA ASP A 41 -12.26 -7.04 5.11
C ASP A 41 -12.10 -7.09 6.63
N GLU A 42 -10.87 -7.10 7.11
CA GLU A 42 -10.52 -7.19 8.53
C GLU A 42 -9.60 -6.03 8.95
N TYR A 43 -9.89 -5.43 10.10
CA TYR A 43 -9.06 -4.41 10.73
C TYR A 43 -9.06 -4.55 12.24
N ALA A 44 -7.93 -4.22 12.85
CA ALA A 44 -7.79 -4.09 14.29
C ALA A 44 -7.64 -2.60 14.62
N VAL A 45 -8.50 -2.07 15.49
CA VAL A 45 -8.32 -0.74 16.06
C VAL A 45 -7.47 -0.89 17.30
N LEU A 46 -6.28 -0.29 17.28
CA LEU A 46 -5.43 -0.22 18.46
C LEU A 46 -5.87 1.01 19.28
N THR A 47 -6.36 0.76 20.49
CA THR A 47 -6.72 1.80 21.48
C THR A 47 -5.65 1.91 22.55
#